data_AF-A0A832EW55-F1
#
_entry.id   AF-A0A832EW55-F1
#
_cell.length_a   1.000
_cell.length_b   1.000
_cell.length_c   1.000
_cell.angle_alpha   90.00
_cell.angle_beta   90.00
_cell.angle_gamma   90.00
#
_symmetry.space_group_name_H-M   'P 1'
#
loop_
_entity.id
_entity.type
_entity.pdbx_description
1 polymer ?
#
loop_
_entity_poly.entity_id
_entity_poly.type
_entity_poly.pdbx_seq_one_letter_code
_entity_poly.pdbx_strand_id
1 'polypeptide(L)'
;MAHEAQARSAENRAAGAWRRELAAVHAISRHLSSSLDLDDRLRDILNVSIQAVDAEAGTIYLHAPQEDTLEFRYVVGPSASGALFGMA
;
A
#
# COMPACT_ATOMS: atom_id res chain seq x y z
N MET A 1 14.96 -18.49 34.36
CA MET A 1 14.19 -17.33 34.90
C MET A 1 14.28 -16.08 34.03
N ALA A 2 15.33 -15.24 34.06
CA ALA A 2 15.36 -13.97 33.28
C ALA A 2 15.44 -14.16 31.75
N HIS A 3 16.25 -15.13 31.29
CA HIS A 3 16.39 -15.42 29.85
C HIS A 3 15.12 -15.98 29.20
N GLU A 4 14.34 -16.80 29.91
CA GLU A 4 13.09 -17.40 29.39
C GLU A 4 11.96 -16.37 29.27
N ALA A 5 11.92 -15.38 30.16
CA ALA A 5 10.95 -14.28 30.08
C ALA A 5 11.20 -13.38 28.86
N GLN A 6 12.48 -13.16 28.50
CA GLN A 6 12.85 -12.42 27.29
C GLN A 6 12.54 -13.19 26.00
N ALA A 7 12.77 -14.50 25.96
CA ALA A 7 12.42 -15.33 24.80
C ALA A 7 10.91 -15.36 24.54
N ARG A 8 10.10 -15.55 25.59
CA ARG A 8 8.64 -15.56 25.51
C ARG A 8 8.05 -14.22 25.04
N SER A 9 8.65 -13.11 25.45
CA SER A 9 8.21 -11.78 25.01
C SER A 9 8.64 -11.47 23.57
N ALA A 10 9.77 -11.99 23.10
CA ALA A 10 10.16 -11.89 21.69
C ALA A 10 9.23 -12.69 20.78
N GLU A 11 8.89 -13.94 21.15
CA GLU A 11 7.92 -14.77 20.41
C GLU A 11 6.54 -14.14 20.33
N ASN A 12 6.04 -13.60 21.46
CA ASN A 12 4.76 -12.89 21.46
C ASN A 12 4.78 -11.61 20.59
N ARG A 13 5.91 -10.90 20.52
CA ARG A 13 6.06 -9.75 19.62
C ARG A 13 6.05 -10.17 18.15
N ALA A 14 6.74 -11.25 17.80
CA ALA A 14 6.76 -11.79 16.44
C ALA A 14 5.37 -12.28 16.00
N ALA A 15 4.68 -13.03 16.87
CA ALA A 15 3.30 -13.46 16.62
C ALA A 15 2.34 -12.27 16.48
N GLY A 16 2.53 -11.21 17.29
CA GLY A 16 1.76 -9.98 17.18
C GLY A 16 2.01 -9.23 15.87
N ALA A 17 3.26 -9.18 15.39
CA ALA A 17 3.62 -8.56 14.12
C ALA A 17 3.00 -9.32 12.94
N TRP A 18 3.16 -10.64 12.90
CA TRP A 18 2.59 -11.49 11.85
C TRP A 18 1.06 -11.37 11.76
N ARG A 19 0.37 -11.33 12.91
CA ARG A 19 -1.09 -11.14 12.94
C ARG A 19 -1.53 -9.79 12.37
N ARG A 20 -0.77 -8.71 12.59
CA ARG A 20 -1.07 -7.39 12.02
C ARG A 20 -0.90 -7.39 10.50
N GLU A 21 0.15 -8.04 10.02
CA GLU A 21 0.42 -8.14 8.58
C GLU A 21 -0.66 -8.94 7.85
N LEU A 22 -1.04 -10.10 8.38
CA LEU A 22 -2.13 -10.91 7.81
C LEU A 22 -3.47 -10.16 7.83
N ALA A 23 -3.74 -9.39 8.89
CA ALA A 23 -4.94 -8.56 8.99
C ALA A 23 -4.95 -7.42 7.96
N ALA A 24 -3.81 -6.78 7.70
CA ALA A 24 -3.67 -5.75 6.67
C ALA A 24 -3.93 -6.33 5.27
N VAL A 25 -3.32 -7.47 4.94
CA VAL A 25 -3.54 -8.18 3.68
C VAL A 25 -5.02 -8.53 3.51
N HIS A 26 -5.64 -9.15 4.52
CA HIS A 26 -7.07 -9.49 4.48
C HIS A 26 -7.98 -8.26 4.34
N ALA A 27 -7.63 -7.14 5.00
CA ALA A 27 -8.37 -5.90 4.87
C ALA A 27 -8.32 -5.37 3.44
N ILE A 28 -7.13 -5.35 2.82
CA ILE A 28 -6.90 -4.91 1.43
C ILE A 28 -7.66 -5.83 0.45
N SER A 29 -7.55 -7.15 0.58
CA SER A 29 -8.23 -8.09 -0.31
C SER A 29 -9.75 -7.99 -0.23
N ARG A 30 -10.32 -7.81 0.97
CA ARG A 30 -11.76 -7.54 1.11
C ARG A 30 -12.15 -6.20 0.49
N HIS A 31 -11.30 -5.20 0.64
CA HIS A 31 -11.51 -3.88 0.05
C HIS A 31 -11.59 -3.91 -1.47
N LEU A 32 -10.65 -4.61 -2.09
CA LEU A 32 -10.57 -4.82 -3.53
C LEU A 32 -11.78 -5.59 -4.07
N SER A 33 -12.38 -6.45 -3.25
CA SER A 33 -13.48 -7.32 -3.66
C SER A 33 -14.87 -6.68 -3.48
N SER A 34 -15.02 -5.60 -2.70
CA SER A 34 -16.33 -5.11 -2.23
C SER A 34 -16.81 -3.78 -2.82
N SER A 35 -16.10 -3.14 -3.75
CA SER A 35 -16.47 -1.82 -4.28
C SER A 35 -16.44 -1.79 -5.81
N LEU A 36 -17.56 -1.36 -6.42
CA LEU A 36 -17.68 -0.97 -7.83
C LEU A 36 -17.06 0.39 -8.12
N ASP A 37 -16.55 1.09 -7.10
CA ASP A 37 -15.80 2.35 -7.24
C ASP A 37 -14.31 2.06 -7.07
N LEU A 38 -13.68 1.66 -8.18
CA LEU A 38 -12.25 1.36 -8.27
C LEU A 38 -11.41 2.60 -7.95
N ASP A 39 -11.92 3.78 -8.29
CA ASP A 39 -11.24 5.06 -8.21
C ASP A 39 -10.86 5.44 -6.77
N ASP A 40 -11.83 5.43 -5.85
CA ASP A 40 -11.55 5.76 -4.45
C ASP A 40 -10.60 4.75 -3.79
N ARG A 41 -10.58 3.49 -4.27
CA ARG A 41 -9.71 2.44 -3.71
C ARG A 41 -8.28 2.48 -4.19
N LEU A 42 -8.04 2.84 -5.44
CA LEU A 42 -6.68 2.99 -5.94
C LEU A 42 -5.91 4.04 -5.14
N ARG A 43 -6.57 5.13 -4.74
CA ARG A 43 -5.95 6.16 -3.88
C ARG A 43 -5.59 5.63 -2.49
N ASP A 44 -6.49 4.88 -1.85
CA ASP A 44 -6.23 4.27 -0.54
C ASP A 44 -5.09 3.24 -0.60
N ILE A 45 -5.08 2.40 -1.64
CA ILE A 45 -4.03 1.41 -1.88
C ILE A 45 -2.69 2.09 -2.10
N LEU A 46 -2.65 3.16 -2.89
CA LEU A 46 -1.43 3.93 -3.14
C LEU A 46 -0.89 4.52 -1.84
N ASN A 47 -1.75 5.11 -1.00
CA ASN A 47 -1.37 5.62 0.32
C ASN A 47 -0.75 4.54 1.21
N VAL A 48 -1.40 3.38 1.33
CA VAL A 48 -0.89 2.26 2.13
C VAL A 48 0.45 1.76 1.57
N SER A 49 0.59 1.69 0.26
CA SER A 49 1.82 1.25 -0.41
C SER A 49 2.98 2.21 -0.17
N ILE A 50 2.75 3.53 -0.29
CA ILE A 50 3.73 4.58 0.01
C ILE A 50 4.21 4.46 1.46
N GLN A 51 3.28 4.31 2.41
CA GLN A 51 3.61 4.15 3.83
C GLN A 51 4.38 2.86 4.12
N ALA A 52 4.01 1.75 3.47
CA ALA A 52 4.63 0.45 3.71
C ALA A 52 6.11 0.40 3.28
N VAL A 53 6.49 1.18 2.27
CA VAL A 53 7.86 1.21 1.73
C VAL A 53 8.65 2.46 2.15
N ASP A 54 8.08 3.30 3.02
CA ASP A 54 8.64 4.60 3.43
C ASP A 54 9.01 5.49 2.23
N ALA A 55 8.17 5.49 1.20
CA ALA A 55 8.34 6.35 0.03
C ALA A 55 7.83 7.78 0.31
N GLU A 56 8.41 8.75 -0.38
CA GLU A 56 7.98 10.14 -0.33
C GLU A 56 6.70 10.38 -1.15
N ALA A 57 6.55 9.68 -2.27
CA ALA A 57 5.41 9.82 -3.16
C ALA A 57 5.24 8.58 -4.05
N GLY A 58 4.08 8.47 -4.69
CA GLY A 58 3.78 7.40 -5.64
C GLY A 58 2.69 7.80 -6.63
N THR A 59 2.57 7.02 -7.70
CA THR A 59 1.60 7.22 -8.77
C THR A 59 1.02 5.89 -9.24
N ILE A 60 -0.24 5.91 -9.71
CA ILE A 60 -0.89 4.76 -10.36
C ILE A 60 -1.23 5.15 -11.79
N TYR A 61 -0.74 4.34 -12.73
CA TYR A 61 -1.09 4.37 -14.13
C TYR A 61 -2.12 3.29 -14.41
N LEU A 62 -3.20 3.64 -15.12
CA LEU A 62 -4.14 2.67 -15.66
C LEU A 62 -3.96 2.57 -17.17
N HIS A 63 -3.92 1.34 -17.67
CA HIS A 63 -3.86 1.11 -19.10
C HIS A 63 -5.23 1.39 -19.74
N ALA A 64 -5.27 2.27 -20.74
CA ALA A 64 -6.42 2.58 -21.57
C ALA A 64 -6.35 1.78 -22.88
N PRO A 65 -7.07 0.65 -23.00
CA PRO A 65 -6.87 -0.29 -24.10
C PRO A 65 -7.31 0.24 -25.46
N GLN A 66 -8.19 1.24 -25.49
CA GLN A 66 -8.66 1.84 -26.74
C GLN A 66 -7.61 2.74 -27.39
N GLU A 67 -6.78 3.38 -26.58
CA GLU A 67 -5.82 4.38 -27.03
C GLU A 67 -4.37 3.83 -26.98
N ASP A 68 -4.16 2.63 -26.41
CA ASP A 68 -2.84 2.02 -26.12
C ASP A 68 -1.95 2.96 -25.29
N THR A 69 -2.57 3.66 -24.33
CA THR A 69 -1.90 4.64 -23.47
C THR A 69 -2.01 4.29 -22.00
N LEU A 70 -1.15 4.91 -21.20
CA LEU A 70 -1.23 4.89 -19.74
C LEU A 70 -1.84 6.20 -19.26
N GLU A 71 -3.03 6.13 -18.67
CA GLU A 71 -3.71 7.26 -18.06
C GLU A 71 -3.23 7.49 -16.63
N PHE A 72 -2.89 8.74 -16.33
CA PHE A 72 -2.59 9.21 -14.98
C PHE A 72 -3.86 9.26 -14.13
N ARG A 73 -3.99 8.33 -13.18
CA ARG A 73 -5.17 8.28 -12.31
C ARG A 73 -4.94 9.00 -10.98
N TYR A 74 -3.79 8.76 -10.33
CA TYR A 74 -3.50 9.32 -9.00
C TYR A 74 -2.02 9.62 -8.80
N VAL A 75 -1.73 10.77 -8.16
CA VAL A 75 -0.42 11.11 -7.61
C VAL A 75 -0.60 11.49 -6.15
N VAL A 76 0.22 10.91 -5.26
CA VAL A 76 0.14 11.16 -3.83
C VAL A 76 1.54 11.40 -3.25
N GLY A 77 1.69 12.42 -2.41
CA GLY A 77 2.91 12.74 -1.67
C GLY A 77 3.36 14.20 -1.85
N PRO A 78 4.13 14.76 -0.89
CA PRO A 78 4.59 16.16 -0.91
C PRO A 78 5.49 16.51 -2.10
N SER A 79 6.20 15.53 -2.67
CA SER A 79 7.06 15.69 -3.86
C SER A 79 6.42 15.13 -5.14
N ALA A 80 5.11 15.28 -5.27
CA ALA A 80 4.37 15.15 -6.54
C ALA A 80 4.94 16.12 -7.59
N SER A 81 6.10 15.79 -8.15
CA SER A 81 6.87 16.57 -9.12
C SER A 81 6.64 16.04 -10.53
N GLY A 82 7.07 16.80 -11.55
CA GLY A 82 6.93 16.47 -12.99
C GLY A 82 7.29 15.03 -13.37
N ALA A 83 8.29 14.44 -12.70
CA ALA A 83 8.71 13.06 -12.92
C ALA A 83 7.64 12.01 -12.62
N LEU A 84 6.70 12.31 -11.71
CA LEU A 84 5.58 11.44 -11.34
C LEU A 84 4.37 11.61 -12.26
N PHE A 85 4.41 12.58 -13.18
CA PHE A 85 3.46 12.78 -14.27
C PHE A 85 3.98 12.19 -15.59
N GLY A 86 5.02 11.34 -15.55
CA GLY A 86 5.56 10.67 -16.75
C GLY A 86 6.18 11.65 -17.74
N MET A 87 6.41 12.88 -17.30
CA MET A 87 7.13 13.91 -18.01
C MET A 87 8.54 14.00 -17.41
N ALA A 88 9.44 13.17 -17.92
CA ALA A 88 10.88 13.30 -17.74
C ALA A 88 11.50 13.89 -19.01
#